data_AF-A0A183D0E8-F1
#
_entry.id   AF-A0A183D0E8-F1
#
_cell.length_a   1.000
_cell.length_b   1.000
_cell.length_c   1.000
_cell.angle_alpha   90.00
_cell.angle_beta   90.00
_cell.angle_gamma   90.00
#
_symmetry.space_group_name_H-M   'P 1'
#
loop_
_entity.id
_entity.type
_entity.pdbx_description
1 polymer ?
#
loop_
_entity_poly.entity_id
_entity_poly.type
_entity_poly.pdbx_seq_one_letter_code
_entity_poly.pdbx_strand_id
1 'polypeptide(L)'
;MKDLLNVSDDIRISGSAEIDEVGEPSLVILDTGIAIEETAQNLENLRLLFRAVVDRKGRDVGELLLTHSPKQNCKDPDRFCEEVDRIVQIARSKSSLRKLNISEMLNELFSIVRRHEVSLDPSFTTVILAVMVLEGLGRSLDPDLDLFHCARPFLYSMI
;
A
#
# COMPACT_ATOMS: atom_id res chain seq x y z
N MET A 1 23.34 5.22 11.12
CA MET A 1 22.23 4.54 11.85
C MET A 1 21.95 5.24 13.19
N LYS A 2 21.78 6.57 13.18
CA LYS A 2 21.43 7.33 14.39
C LYS A 2 20.52 8.52 14.06
N ASP A 3 19.81 8.42 12.94
CA ASP A 3 18.92 9.48 12.49
C ASP A 3 17.50 8.97 12.70
N LEU A 4 16.88 9.54 13.73
CA LEU A 4 15.47 9.40 14.07
C LEU A 4 14.66 9.82 12.85
N LEU A 5 14.05 8.86 12.16
CA LEU A 5 12.95 9.15 11.24
C LEU A 5 11.75 9.53 12.12
N ASN A 6 11.56 10.83 12.33
CA ASN A 6 10.44 11.37 13.08
C ASN A 6 9.18 11.30 12.20
N VAL A 7 8.57 10.14 12.16
CA VAL A 7 7.32 9.89 11.43
C VAL A 7 6.17 10.32 12.35
N SER A 8 5.91 11.63 12.42
CA SER A 8 4.95 12.31 13.31
C SER A 8 5.32 12.28 14.81
N ASP A 9 4.94 13.32 15.55
CA ASP A 9 5.33 13.56 16.97
C ASP A 9 4.92 12.43 17.96
N ASP A 10 4.14 11.45 17.54
CA ASP A 10 3.55 10.40 18.38
C ASP A 10 4.21 9.01 18.23
N ILE A 11 5.04 8.74 17.20
CA ILE A 11 5.63 7.41 16.97
C ILE A 11 7.15 7.47 17.14
N ARG A 12 7.63 6.97 18.29
CA ARG A 12 9.06 6.79 18.56
C ARG A 12 9.51 5.39 18.19
N ILE A 13 10.48 5.28 17.28
CA ILE A 13 11.14 4.01 16.96
C ILE A 13 12.47 3.98 17.71
N SER A 14 12.58 3.15 18.75
CA SER A 14 13.83 2.92 19.50
C SER A 14 14.43 1.56 19.16
N GLY A 15 15.76 1.50 19.13
CA GLY A 15 16.52 0.24 18.99
C GLY A 15 16.95 -0.37 20.32
N SER A 16 16.64 0.30 21.44
CA SER A 16 16.94 -0.17 22.79
C SER A 16 15.70 -0.82 23.39
N ALA A 17 15.87 -1.98 24.03
CA ALA A 17 14.83 -2.67 24.79
C ALA A 17 14.51 -1.97 26.14
N GLU A 18 14.88 -0.71 26.28
CA GLU A 18 14.50 0.10 27.45
C GLU A 18 13.03 0.47 27.27
N ILE A 19 12.17 -0.30 27.93
CA ILE A 19 10.74 -0.02 28.03
C ILE A 19 10.60 1.19 28.94
N ASP A 20 10.02 2.28 28.43
CA ASP A 20 9.76 3.47 29.23
C ASP A 20 8.95 3.07 30.49
N GLU A 21 9.41 3.47 31.67
CA GLU A 21 8.80 3.13 32.98
C GLU A 21 7.37 3.67 33.17
N VAL A 22 6.85 4.41 32.18
CA VAL A 22 5.64 5.24 32.27
C VAL A 22 4.42 4.56 31.64
N GLY A 23 4.29 3.24 31.67
CA GLY A 23 3.02 2.54 31.37
C GLY A 23 2.35 2.84 30.01
N GLU A 24 3.03 3.52 29.09
CA GLU A 24 2.52 3.85 27.76
C GLU A 24 2.57 2.62 26.85
N PRO A 25 1.58 2.44 25.96
CA PRO A 25 1.57 1.32 25.04
C PRO A 25 2.73 1.41 24.05
N SER A 26 3.63 0.42 24.10
CA SER A 26 4.79 0.31 23.21
C SER A 26 4.60 -0.79 22.17
N LEU A 27 4.99 -0.54 20.91
CA LEU A 27 5.08 -1.57 19.86
C LEU A 27 6.52 -2.11 19.78
N VAL A 28 6.71 -3.38 20.13
CA VAL A 28 8.01 -4.06 20.05
C VAL A 28 8.03 -4.99 18.83
N ILE A 29 8.96 -4.76 17.91
CA ILE A 29 9.15 -5.61 16.71
C ILE A 29 10.20 -6.67 17.02
N LEU A 30 9.80 -7.94 16.99
CA LEU A 30 10.69 -9.07 17.31
C LEU A 30 11.18 -9.83 16.08
N ASP A 31 10.33 -9.91 15.05
CA ASP A 31 10.60 -10.65 13.82
C ASP A 31 10.72 -9.68 12.65
N THR A 32 11.89 -9.69 12.00
CA THR A 32 12.20 -8.90 10.81
C THR A 32 12.61 -9.80 9.64
N GLY A 33 12.21 -11.08 9.64
CA GLY A 33 12.62 -12.07 8.64
C GLY A 33 12.15 -11.78 7.20
N ILE A 34 11.16 -10.90 7.05
CA ILE A 34 10.63 -10.42 5.76
C ILE A 34 10.94 -8.95 5.48
N ALA A 35 11.80 -8.32 6.29
CA ALA A 35 12.19 -6.93 6.09
C ALA A 35 13.03 -6.81 4.80
N ILE A 36 12.73 -5.77 4.02
CA ILE A 36 13.46 -5.45 2.79
C ILE A 36 13.86 -3.97 2.80
N GLU A 37 14.98 -3.68 2.13
CA GLU A 37 15.38 -2.30 1.85
C GLU A 37 14.79 -1.90 0.49
N GLU A 38 14.16 -0.73 0.43
CA GLU A 38 13.62 -0.16 -0.80
C GLU A 38 14.34 1.12 -1.19
N THR A 39 14.45 1.35 -2.49
CA THR A 39 15.06 2.58 -2.99
C THR A 39 14.11 3.76 -2.82
N ALA A 40 14.66 4.98 -2.65
CA ALA A 40 13.85 6.19 -2.58
C ALA A 40 12.93 6.36 -3.81
N GLN A 41 13.41 5.95 -5.00
CA GLN A 41 12.62 5.99 -6.23
C GLN A 41 11.45 5.01 -6.19
N ASN A 42 11.66 3.78 -5.72
CA ASN A 42 10.59 2.79 -5.60
C ASN A 42 9.54 3.22 -4.58
N LEU A 43 9.99 3.74 -3.42
CA LEU A 43 9.11 4.28 -2.40
C LEU A 43 8.25 5.43 -2.96
N GLU A 44 8.83 6.32 -3.76
CA GLU A 44 8.05 7.39 -4.41
C GLU A 44 7.06 6.84 -5.44
N ASN A 45 7.45 5.87 -6.28
CA ASN A 45 6.54 5.24 -7.25
C ASN A 45 5.36 4.56 -6.54
N LEU A 46 5.63 3.86 -5.44
CA LEU A 46 4.61 3.24 -4.59
C LEU A 46 3.69 4.28 -3.97
N ARG A 47 4.25 5.36 -3.43
CA ARG A 47 3.48 6.48 -2.86
C ARG A 47 2.54 7.08 -3.89
N LEU A 48 3.03 7.36 -5.10
CA LEU A 48 2.21 7.89 -6.20
C LEU A 48 1.07 6.92 -6.56
N LEU A 49 1.35 5.63 -6.63
CA LEU A 49 0.35 4.61 -6.93
C LEU A 49 -0.73 4.53 -5.84
N PHE A 50 -0.34 4.42 -4.57
CA PHE A 50 -1.31 4.36 -3.47
C PHE A 50 -2.10 5.67 -3.33
N ARG A 51 -1.47 6.82 -3.60
CA ARG A 51 -2.16 8.11 -3.64
C ARG A 51 -3.22 8.14 -4.74
N ALA A 52 -2.90 7.65 -5.95
CA ALA A 52 -3.88 7.57 -7.04
C ALA A 52 -5.08 6.68 -6.69
N VAL A 53 -4.87 5.57 -5.97
CA VAL A 53 -5.95 4.72 -5.43
C VAL A 53 -6.84 5.52 -4.44
N VAL A 54 -6.22 6.24 -3.48
CA VAL A 54 -6.92 7.04 -2.48
C VAL A 54 -7.71 8.20 -3.10
N ASP A 55 -7.14 8.83 -4.13
CA ASP A 55 -7.72 9.93 -4.92
C ASP A 55 -8.77 9.44 -5.94
N ARG A 56 -9.01 8.12 -6.04
CA ARG A 56 -9.95 7.49 -6.99
C ARG A 56 -9.59 7.74 -8.45
N LYS A 57 -8.29 7.85 -8.75
CA LYS A 57 -7.76 8.03 -10.11
C LYS A 57 -7.25 6.70 -10.65
N GLY A 58 -8.16 5.78 -10.95
CA GLY A 58 -7.75 4.43 -11.30
C GLY A 58 -7.12 4.32 -12.70
N ARG A 59 -7.40 5.25 -13.62
CA ARG A 59 -6.66 5.35 -14.88
C ARG A 59 -5.17 5.66 -14.63
N ASP A 60 -4.88 6.62 -13.75
CA ASP A 60 -3.50 6.96 -13.32
C ASP A 60 -2.81 5.75 -12.66
N VAL A 61 -3.53 4.93 -11.88
CA VAL A 61 -3.00 3.68 -11.32
C VAL A 61 -2.55 2.74 -12.44
N GLY A 62 -3.38 2.56 -13.47
CA GLY A 62 -3.04 1.75 -14.63
C GLY A 62 -1.79 2.28 -15.37
N GLU A 63 -1.73 3.58 -15.59
CA GLU A 63 -0.58 4.23 -16.24
C GLU A 63 0.71 4.06 -15.44
N LEU A 64 0.66 4.20 -14.11
CA LEU A 64 1.80 3.98 -13.23
C LEU A 64 2.28 2.52 -13.26
N LEU A 65 1.35 1.56 -13.23
CA LEU A 65 1.68 0.13 -13.33
C LEU A 65 2.36 -0.23 -14.67
N LEU A 66 1.90 0.38 -15.77
CA LEU A 66 2.53 0.19 -17.07
C LEU A 66 3.90 0.87 -17.16
N THR A 67 4.03 2.08 -16.63
CA THR A 67 5.26 2.89 -16.66
C THR A 67 6.38 2.23 -15.86
N HIS A 68 6.05 1.66 -14.71
CA HIS A 68 7.02 1.03 -13.81
C HIS A 68 7.14 -0.49 -14.00
N SER A 69 6.52 -1.04 -15.05
CA SER A 69 6.67 -2.45 -15.42
C SER A 69 8.11 -2.73 -15.89
N PRO A 70 8.84 -3.68 -15.28
CA PRO A 70 10.20 -4.03 -15.71
C PRO A 70 10.26 -4.55 -17.15
N LYS A 71 9.15 -5.11 -17.63
CA LYS A 71 9.00 -5.63 -19.00
C LYS A 71 7.59 -5.37 -19.49
N GLN A 72 7.48 -4.50 -20.49
CA GLN A 72 6.20 -4.13 -21.06
C GLN A 72 5.79 -5.07 -22.20
N ASN A 73 4.81 -5.95 -21.93
CA ASN A 73 4.21 -6.85 -22.92
C ASN A 73 2.72 -6.55 -23.16
N CYS A 74 2.16 -5.50 -22.56
CA CYS A 74 0.75 -5.18 -22.69
C CYS A 74 0.41 -4.78 -24.13
N LYS A 75 -0.51 -5.55 -24.74
CA LYS A 75 -0.97 -5.32 -26.12
C LYS A 75 -2.06 -4.25 -26.22
N ASP A 76 -2.77 -4.01 -25.13
CA ASP A 76 -3.85 -3.04 -25.06
C ASP A 76 -3.77 -2.22 -23.75
N PRO A 77 -2.89 -1.19 -23.71
CA PRO A 77 -2.68 -0.33 -22.55
C PRO A 77 -3.94 0.45 -22.15
N ASP A 78 -4.71 0.93 -23.12
CA ASP A 78 -5.92 1.70 -22.85
C ASP A 78 -6.97 0.82 -22.16
N ARG A 79 -7.18 -0.40 -22.65
CA ARG A 79 -8.10 -1.33 -22.02
C ARG A 79 -7.66 -1.74 -20.62
N PHE A 80 -6.36 -1.93 -20.42
CA PHE A 80 -5.80 -2.18 -19.10
C PHE A 80 -6.15 -1.06 -18.13
N CYS A 81 -5.89 0.20 -18.50
CA CYS A 81 -6.21 1.36 -17.66
C CYS A 81 -7.72 1.52 -17.41
N GLU A 82 -8.58 1.20 -18.37
CA GLU A 82 -10.04 1.18 -18.19
C GLU A 82 -10.52 0.11 -17.19
N GLU A 83 -9.89 -1.05 -17.18
CA GLU A 83 -10.21 -2.13 -16.23
C GLU A 83 -9.71 -1.81 -14.82
N VAL A 84 -8.49 -1.25 -14.71
CA VAL A 84 -7.97 -0.76 -13.43
C VAL A 84 -8.84 0.38 -12.87
N ASP A 85 -9.30 1.31 -13.72
CA ASP A 85 -10.20 2.37 -13.26
C ASP A 85 -11.50 1.82 -12.67
N ARG A 86 -12.12 0.86 -13.37
CA ARG A 86 -13.36 0.24 -12.89
C ARG A 86 -13.23 -0.37 -11.50
N ILE A 87 -12.14 -1.10 -11.21
CA ILE A 87 -11.96 -1.72 -9.89
C ILE A 87 -11.73 -0.68 -8.80
N VAL A 88 -10.99 0.40 -9.09
CA VAL A 88 -10.76 1.51 -8.16
C VAL A 88 -12.07 2.24 -7.85
N GLN A 89 -12.91 2.49 -8.87
CA GLN A 89 -14.22 3.08 -8.66
C GLN A 89 -15.14 2.16 -7.84
N ILE A 90 -15.16 0.85 -8.12
CA ILE A 90 -15.99 -0.12 -7.38
C ILE A 90 -15.57 -0.22 -5.92
N ALA A 91 -14.26 -0.33 -5.66
CA ALA A 91 -13.73 -0.36 -4.30
C ALA A 91 -14.16 0.87 -3.50
N ARG A 92 -14.33 2.02 -4.17
CA ARG A 92 -14.64 3.31 -3.54
C ARG A 92 -16.12 3.72 -3.61
N SER A 93 -16.98 2.98 -4.31
CA SER A 93 -18.40 3.33 -4.52
C SER A 93 -19.37 2.69 -3.52
N LYS A 94 -18.96 1.67 -2.75
CA LYS A 94 -19.83 1.05 -1.75
C LYS A 94 -19.97 1.97 -0.52
N SER A 95 -21.17 2.53 -0.37
CA SER A 95 -21.69 3.27 0.79
C SER A 95 -21.79 2.46 2.10
N SER A 96 -21.17 1.27 2.15
CA SER A 96 -20.71 0.66 3.40
C SER A 96 -19.18 0.57 3.38
N LEU A 97 -18.51 1.65 3.78
CA LEU A 97 -17.08 1.65 4.13
C LEU A 97 -16.71 0.55 5.14
N ARG A 98 -17.71 -0.05 5.79
CA ARG A 98 -17.59 -1.20 6.70
C ARG A 98 -16.95 -2.46 6.10
N LYS A 99 -16.88 -2.60 4.75
CA LYS A 99 -16.30 -3.78 4.08
C LYS A 99 -15.69 -3.47 2.71
N LEU A 100 -14.81 -2.47 2.61
CA LEU A 100 -13.89 -2.44 1.46
C LEU A 100 -12.88 -3.58 1.70
N ASN A 101 -13.05 -4.68 0.97
CA ASN A 101 -12.13 -5.80 1.05
C ASN A 101 -10.93 -5.50 0.14
N ILE A 102 -9.85 -4.95 0.69
CA ILE A 102 -8.66 -4.60 -0.10
C ILE A 102 -8.14 -5.87 -0.79
N SER A 103 -8.24 -7.03 -0.12
CA SER A 103 -7.91 -8.32 -0.71
C SER A 103 -8.74 -8.66 -1.96
N GLU A 104 -10.04 -8.32 -2.02
CA GLU A 104 -10.87 -8.50 -3.22
C GLU A 104 -10.42 -7.59 -4.37
N MET A 105 -10.16 -6.30 -4.06
CA MET A 105 -9.66 -5.34 -5.04
C MET A 105 -8.30 -5.77 -5.62
N LEU A 106 -7.38 -6.22 -4.77
CA LEU A 106 -6.06 -6.68 -5.17
C LEU A 106 -6.11 -7.97 -5.98
N ASN A 107 -6.98 -8.92 -5.61
CA ASN A 107 -7.18 -10.13 -6.40
C ASN A 107 -7.66 -9.81 -7.82
N GLU A 108 -8.60 -8.88 -7.97
CA GLU A 108 -9.04 -8.45 -9.31
C GLU A 108 -7.94 -7.69 -10.05
N LEU A 109 -7.17 -6.83 -9.37
CA LEU A 109 -6.01 -6.16 -9.96
C LEU A 109 -5.00 -7.17 -10.50
N PHE A 110 -4.62 -8.18 -9.73
CA PHE A 110 -3.71 -9.24 -10.17
C PHE A 110 -4.29 -10.05 -11.35
N SER A 111 -5.60 -10.29 -11.37
CA SER A 111 -6.29 -10.91 -12.50
C SER A 111 -6.14 -10.08 -13.79
N ILE A 112 -6.33 -8.76 -13.71
CA ILE A 112 -6.17 -7.82 -14.83
C ILE A 112 -4.71 -7.78 -15.29
N VAL A 113 -3.77 -7.59 -14.37
CA VAL A 113 -2.32 -7.58 -14.64
C VAL A 113 -1.89 -8.85 -15.40
N ARG A 114 -2.32 -10.03 -14.93
CA ARG A 114 -2.01 -11.30 -15.57
C ARG A 114 -2.62 -11.40 -16.97
N ARG A 115 -3.87 -10.99 -17.15
CA ARG A 115 -4.58 -11.04 -18.45
C ARG A 115 -3.94 -10.12 -19.49
N HIS A 116 -3.46 -8.97 -19.05
CA HIS A 116 -2.81 -7.96 -19.89
C HIS A 116 -1.29 -8.15 -20.00
N GLU A 117 -0.73 -9.23 -19.42
CA GLU A 117 0.70 -9.56 -19.47
C GLU A 117 1.60 -8.42 -18.93
N VAL A 118 1.09 -7.63 -17.98
CA VAL A 118 1.86 -6.57 -17.31
C VAL A 118 2.79 -7.22 -16.28
N SER A 119 4.09 -6.97 -16.40
CA SER A 119 5.05 -7.44 -15.40
C SER A 119 5.07 -6.47 -14.21
N LEU A 120 4.83 -6.96 -13.00
CA LEU A 120 4.95 -6.14 -11.80
C LEU A 120 6.39 -6.15 -11.30
N ASP A 121 6.84 -5.02 -10.77
CA ASP A 121 8.09 -4.97 -10.05
C ASP A 121 8.01 -5.82 -8.76
N PRO A 122 9.05 -6.59 -8.40
CA PRO A 122 9.05 -7.37 -7.16
C PRO A 122 8.86 -6.53 -5.89
N SER A 123 9.36 -5.29 -5.86
CA SER A 123 9.15 -4.33 -4.76
C SER A 123 7.65 -4.08 -4.54
N PHE A 124 6.93 -3.83 -5.64
CA PHE A 124 5.48 -3.62 -5.63
C PHE A 124 4.75 -4.83 -5.02
N THR A 125 5.10 -6.04 -5.45
CA THR A 125 4.47 -7.26 -4.94
C THR A 125 4.69 -7.43 -3.44
N THR A 126 5.89 -7.12 -2.94
CA THR A 126 6.22 -7.21 -1.51
C THR A 126 5.41 -6.22 -0.68
N VAL A 127 5.26 -4.98 -1.16
CA VAL A 127 4.46 -3.97 -0.46
C VAL A 127 2.97 -4.31 -0.47
N ILE A 128 2.46 -4.85 -1.58
CA ILE A 128 1.08 -5.34 -1.63
C ILE A 128 0.85 -6.48 -0.63
N LEU A 129 1.80 -7.41 -0.50
CA LEU A 129 1.75 -8.47 0.51
C LEU A 129 1.73 -7.90 1.94
N ALA A 130 2.59 -6.93 2.23
CA ALA A 130 2.61 -6.25 3.53
C ALA A 130 1.27 -5.57 3.83
N VAL A 131 0.68 -4.87 2.86
CA VAL A 131 -0.65 -4.24 2.99
C VAL A 131 -1.74 -5.28 3.28
N MET A 132 -1.73 -6.44 2.61
CA MET A 132 -2.70 -7.51 2.88
C MET A 132 -2.56 -8.07 4.30
N VAL A 133 -1.33 -8.31 4.76
CA VAL A 133 -1.07 -8.77 6.13
C VAL A 133 -1.52 -7.74 7.15
N LEU A 134 -1.21 -6.46 6.93
CA LEU A 134 -1.61 -5.35 7.80
C LEU A 134 -3.13 -5.16 7.82
N GLU A 135 -3.81 -5.30 6.68
CA GLU A 135 -5.29 -5.26 6.64
C GLU A 135 -5.89 -6.39 7.48
N GLY A 136 -5.40 -7.62 7.28
CA GLY A 136 -5.90 -8.80 8.00
C GLY A 136 -5.69 -8.68 9.51
N LEU A 137 -4.48 -8.31 9.93
CA LEU A 137 -4.14 -8.09 11.34
C LEU A 137 -4.94 -6.92 11.92
N GLY A 138 -4.95 -5.77 11.24
CA GLY A 138 -5.66 -4.58 11.68
C GLY A 138 -7.15 -4.83 11.88
N ARG A 139 -7.82 -5.50 10.94
CA ARG A 139 -9.24 -5.86 11.06
C ARG A 139 -9.54 -6.89 12.14
N SER A 140 -8.56 -7.72 12.51
CA SER A 140 -8.70 -8.67 13.62
C SER A 140 -8.69 -7.97 14.99
N LEU A 141 -8.05 -6.80 15.07
CA LEU A 141 -7.98 -5.96 16.28
C LEU A 141 -9.09 -4.91 16.32
N ASP A 142 -9.36 -4.26 15.18
CA ASP A 142 -10.42 -3.27 14.99
C ASP A 142 -11.22 -3.61 13.72
N PRO A 143 -12.39 -4.25 13.85
CA PRO A 143 -13.23 -4.63 12.70
C PRO A 143 -13.66 -3.47 11.80
N ASP A 144 -13.70 -2.25 12.32
CA ASP A 144 -14.15 -1.05 11.62
C ASP A 144 -12.98 -0.22 11.04
N LEU A 145 -11.74 -0.73 11.10
CA LEU A 145 -10.54 -0.10 10.54
C LEU A 145 -10.68 0.22 9.04
N ASP A 146 -10.44 1.49 8.67
CA ASP A 146 -10.27 1.96 7.30
C ASP A 146 -8.79 2.28 7.04
N LEU A 147 -8.06 1.31 6.49
CA LEU A 147 -6.62 1.44 6.20
C LEU A 147 -6.32 2.63 5.26
N PHE A 148 -7.19 2.92 4.29
CA PHE A 148 -6.97 4.03 3.38
C PHE A 148 -7.15 5.38 4.06
N HIS A 149 -8.05 5.48 5.03
CA HIS A 149 -8.18 6.68 5.87
C HIS A 149 -6.89 6.89 6.69
N CYS A 150 -6.41 5.84 7.37
CA CYS A 150 -5.19 5.89 8.18
C CYS A 150 -3.94 6.20 7.35
N ALA A 151 -3.86 5.73 6.10
CA ALA A 151 -2.71 5.95 5.23
C ALA A 151 -2.61 7.38 4.67
N ARG A 152 -3.70 8.16 4.67
CA ARG A 152 -3.73 9.50 4.04
C ARG A 152 -2.56 10.40 4.48
N PRO A 153 -2.29 10.63 5.78
CA PRO A 153 -1.22 11.54 6.19
C PRO A 153 0.12 11.18 5.55
N PHE A 154 0.45 9.89 5.50
CA PHE A 154 1.71 9.37 4.97
C PHE A 154 1.81 9.47 3.44
N LEU A 155 0.68 9.42 2.72
CA LEU A 155 0.67 9.52 1.26
C LEU A 155 0.77 10.98 0.77
N TYR A 156 0.31 11.95 1.56
CA TYR A 156 0.37 13.38 1.20
C TYR A 156 1.47 14.16 1.90
N SER A 157 2.05 13.66 3.00
CA SER A 157 3.25 14.26 3.58
C SER A 157 4.43 14.10 2.62
N MET A 158 5.14 15.21 2.35
CA MET A 158 6.48 15.14 1.77
C MET A 158 7.41 14.54 2.83
N ILE A 159 7.98 13.37 2.53
CA ILE A 159 9.17 12.86 3.23
C ILE A 159 10.38 13.56 2.62
#